data_AF-A0AAV7UVB6-F1
#
_entry.id   AF-A0AAV7UVB6-F1
#
_cell.length_a   1.000
_cell.length_b   1.000
_cell.length_c   1.000
_cell.angle_alpha   90.00
_cell.angle_beta   90.00
_cell.angle_gamma   90.00
#
_symmetry.space_group_name_H-M   'P 1'
#
loop_
_entity.id
_entity.type
_entity.pdbx_description
1 polymer ?
#
loop_
_entity_poly.entity_id
_entity_poly.type
_entity_poly.pdbx_seq_one_letter_code
_entity_poly.pdbx_strand_id
1 'polypeptide(L)'
;MDPRCLDRPQEDDNRPGTSQEDPHKTQEREREKRKCRFSAEEQEILVKEVTEHQYQLFVTSKLPISRREAIWQQIVDKINSMAEVRRTVIKCKKRWHDCKRRTK
;
A
#
# COMPACT_ATOMS: atom_id res chain seq x y z
N MET A 1 -54.69 45.57 -21.75
CA MET A 1 -53.65 45.33 -22.76
C MET A 1 -52.71 46.51 -22.71
N ASP A 2 -51.43 46.29 -22.39
CA ASP A 2 -50.37 46.67 -23.33
C ASP A 2 -49.06 45.91 -22.95
N PRO A 3 -48.46 45.20 -23.91
CA PRO A 3 -47.25 44.40 -23.72
C PRO A 3 -46.04 45.32 -23.83
N ARG A 4 -45.19 45.36 -22.82
CA ARG A 4 -43.94 46.12 -22.91
C ARG A 4 -42.71 45.26 -22.69
N CYS A 5 -42.06 45.06 -23.83
CA CYS A 5 -40.62 45.11 -24.02
C CYS A 5 -39.87 43.85 -23.59
N LEU A 6 -39.80 42.94 -24.55
CA LEU A 6 -38.56 42.26 -24.86
C LEU A 6 -37.49 43.34 -25.08
N ASP A 7 -36.52 43.43 -24.17
CA ASP A 7 -35.17 43.87 -24.54
C ASP A 7 -34.15 43.18 -23.64
N ARG A 8 -33.22 42.52 -24.32
CA ARG A 8 -32.16 41.67 -23.81
C ARG A 8 -30.95 42.56 -23.55
N PRO A 9 -30.21 42.37 -22.45
CA PRO A 9 -28.76 42.45 -22.60
C PRO A 9 -28.06 41.16 -22.17
N GLN A 10 -27.21 40.73 -23.09
CA GLN A 10 -26.16 39.74 -22.96
C GLN A 10 -25.11 40.29 -22.00
N GLU A 11 -24.93 39.65 -20.85
CA GLU A 11 -23.76 39.91 -20.00
C GLU A 11 -22.67 38.90 -20.35
N ASP A 12 -21.71 39.42 -21.09
CA ASP A 12 -20.35 38.92 -21.27
C ASP A 12 -19.70 38.68 -19.90
N ASP A 13 -19.47 37.42 -19.51
CA ASP A 13 -18.38 37.12 -18.57
C ASP A 13 -17.21 36.51 -19.34
N ASN A 14 -16.41 37.45 -19.82
CA ASN A 14 -15.02 37.27 -20.17
C ASN A 14 -14.28 36.53 -19.03
N ARG A 15 -13.72 35.34 -19.28
CA ARG A 15 -12.26 35.16 -19.14
C ARG A 15 -11.68 33.86 -19.72
N PRO A 16 -10.41 33.94 -20.20
CA PRO A 16 -9.72 32.92 -20.97
C PRO A 16 -8.76 32.10 -20.10
N GLY A 17 -8.42 30.90 -20.61
CA GLY A 17 -7.33 30.08 -20.07
C GLY A 17 -7.66 29.53 -18.67
N THR A 18 -7.16 28.41 -18.23
CA THR A 18 -5.82 27.87 -18.43
C THR A 18 -5.91 26.42 -17.99
N SER A 19 -4.97 25.60 -18.48
CA SER A 19 -4.53 24.36 -17.83
C SER A 19 -5.52 23.20 -17.98
N GLN A 20 -5.34 22.36 -19.01
CA GLN A 20 -4.52 21.15 -18.83
C GLN A 20 -4.63 20.64 -17.38
N GLU A 21 -5.59 19.76 -17.14
CA GLU A 21 -5.54 18.87 -15.99
C GLU A 21 -4.35 17.94 -16.21
N ASP A 22 -3.21 18.40 -15.71
CA ASP A 22 -1.96 17.66 -15.70
C ASP A 22 -2.08 16.55 -14.64
N PRO A 23 -2.06 15.25 -15.01
CA PRO A 23 -2.34 14.15 -14.08
C PRO A 23 -1.17 13.85 -13.11
N HIS A 24 -0.19 14.74 -12.97
CA HIS A 24 1.06 14.44 -12.26
C HIS A 24 1.10 14.86 -10.78
N LYS A 25 -0.01 15.22 -10.14
CA LYS A 25 -0.01 15.66 -8.72
C LYS A 25 -0.42 14.61 -7.68
N THR A 26 -0.07 13.34 -7.88
CA THR A 26 -0.25 12.29 -6.85
C THR A 26 1.07 11.66 -6.38
N GLN A 27 2.18 11.83 -7.07
CA GLN A 27 3.40 11.06 -6.76
C GLN A 27 4.26 11.59 -5.60
N GLU A 28 4.14 12.86 -5.21
CA GLU A 28 5.08 13.44 -4.24
C GLU A 28 4.69 13.22 -2.77
N ARG A 29 3.39 13.09 -2.47
CA ARG A 29 2.89 12.86 -1.09
C ARG A 29 3.06 11.43 -0.56
N GLU A 30 3.63 10.54 -1.37
CA GLU A 30 3.97 9.15 -1.00
C GLU A 30 5.48 8.93 -0.78
N ARG A 31 6.34 9.86 -1.21
CA ARG A 31 7.79 9.66 -1.17
C ARG A 31 8.38 9.83 0.23
N GLU A 32 7.77 10.66 1.09
CA GLU A 32 8.26 10.93 2.46
C GLU A 32 7.74 9.97 3.54
N LYS A 33 6.75 9.13 3.22
CA LYS A 33 6.22 8.11 4.15
C LYS A 33 7.10 6.86 4.24
N ARG A 34 8.23 6.84 3.53
CA ARG A 34 9.10 5.67 3.31
C ARG A 34 10.19 5.46 4.36
N LYS A 35 10.10 6.10 5.53
CA LYS A 35 11.00 5.82 6.66
C LYS A 35 10.35 5.10 7.85
N CYS A 36 9.03 4.85 7.82
CA CYS A 36 8.31 4.31 8.99
C CYS A 36 7.50 3.03 8.73
N ARG A 37 7.51 2.49 7.50
CA ARG A 37 6.79 1.25 7.14
C ARG A 37 7.78 0.27 6.51
N PHE A 38 7.48 -1.03 6.60
CA PHE A 38 8.11 -2.04 5.74
C PHE A 38 8.18 -1.47 4.32
N SER A 39 9.37 -1.38 3.75
CA SER A 39 9.59 -1.02 2.36
C SER A 39 8.81 -1.96 1.45
N ALA A 40 8.48 -1.49 0.25
CA ALA A 40 7.75 -2.30 -0.73
C ALA A 40 8.46 -3.64 -1.00
N GLU A 41 9.79 -3.60 -1.11
CA GLU A 41 10.66 -4.76 -1.28
C GLU A 41 10.63 -5.71 -0.07
N GLU A 42 10.81 -5.20 1.16
CA GLU A 42 10.69 -6.02 2.39
C GLU A 42 9.31 -6.70 2.48
N GLN A 43 8.25 -5.98 2.10
CA GLN A 43 6.88 -6.47 2.15
C GLN A 43 6.60 -7.51 1.07
N GLU A 44 7.11 -7.31 -0.14
CA GLU A 44 6.99 -8.27 -1.24
C GLU A 44 7.65 -9.59 -0.88
N ILE A 45 8.87 -9.55 -0.33
CA ILE A 45 9.54 -10.78 0.13
C ILE A 45 8.81 -11.40 1.31
N LEU A 46 8.32 -10.63 2.28
CA LEU A 46 7.48 -11.16 3.36
C LEU A 46 6.27 -11.91 2.80
N VAL A 47 5.56 -11.32 1.84
CA VAL A 47 4.36 -11.93 1.26
C VAL A 47 4.73 -13.15 0.43
N LYS A 48 5.74 -13.04 -0.42
CA LYS A 48 6.24 -14.13 -1.27
C LYS A 48 6.63 -15.33 -0.44
N GLU A 49 7.49 -15.14 0.55
CA GLU A 49 8.01 -16.25 1.35
C GLU A 49 6.96 -16.86 2.26
N VAL A 50 6.10 -16.06 2.89
CA VAL A 50 5.03 -16.61 3.72
C VAL A 50 3.99 -17.34 2.86
N THR A 51 3.75 -16.90 1.62
CA THR A 51 2.85 -17.59 0.67
C THR A 51 3.47 -18.91 0.19
N GLU A 52 4.77 -18.91 -0.15
CA GLU A 52 5.52 -20.11 -0.53
C GLU A 52 5.52 -21.15 0.60
N HIS A 53 5.70 -20.69 1.84
CA HIS A 53 5.69 -21.53 3.03
C HIS A 53 4.30 -21.68 3.67
N GLN A 54 3.22 -21.18 3.06
CA GLN A 54 1.90 -21.11 3.70
C GLN A 54 1.37 -22.51 4.05
N TYR A 55 1.66 -23.49 3.19
CA TYR A 55 1.23 -24.85 3.38
C TYR A 55 1.91 -25.47 4.60
N GLN A 56 3.19 -25.18 4.81
CA GLN A 56 3.95 -25.65 5.97
C GLN A 56 3.56 -24.91 7.25
N LEU A 57 3.27 -23.61 7.15
CA LEU A 57 2.92 -22.75 8.29
C LEU A 57 1.48 -22.94 8.79
N PHE A 58 0.52 -23.14 7.88
CA PHE A 58 -0.91 -23.11 8.20
C PHE A 58 -1.67 -24.39 7.86
N VAL A 59 -1.24 -25.18 6.89
CA VAL A 59 -1.97 -26.38 6.44
C VAL A 59 -1.41 -27.66 7.06
N THR A 60 -0.09 -27.71 7.26
CA THR A 60 0.59 -28.89 7.80
C THR A 60 0.48 -28.94 9.32
N SER A 61 -0.50 -29.67 9.84
CA SER A 61 -0.67 -29.90 11.28
C SER A 61 0.45 -30.76 11.90
N LYS A 62 1.15 -31.56 11.08
CA LYS A 62 2.25 -32.43 11.50
C LYS A 62 3.57 -31.70 11.77
N LEU A 63 3.66 -30.39 11.48
CA LEU A 63 4.90 -29.64 11.68
C LEU A 63 5.05 -29.21 13.15
N PRO A 64 6.17 -29.55 13.83
CA PRO A 64 6.42 -29.11 15.19
C PRO A 64 6.53 -27.58 15.25
N ILE A 65 6.15 -27.02 16.38
CA ILE A 65 6.15 -25.56 16.61
C ILE A 65 7.55 -24.99 16.35
N SER A 66 8.60 -25.66 16.82
CA SER A 66 10.00 -25.26 16.60
C SER A 66 10.34 -25.14 15.11
N ARG A 67 9.77 -25.99 14.25
CA ARG A 67 10.01 -25.91 12.80
C ARG A 67 9.23 -24.76 12.16
N ARG A 68 8.02 -24.47 12.64
CA ARG A 68 7.28 -23.27 12.23
C ARG A 68 8.02 -21.99 12.63
N GLU A 69 8.54 -21.92 13.85
CA GLU A 69 9.38 -20.80 14.28
C GLU A 69 10.66 -20.69 13.44
N ALA A 70 11.31 -21.82 13.10
CA ALA A 70 12.48 -21.80 12.21
C ALA A 70 12.16 -21.25 10.82
N ILE A 71 11.01 -21.60 10.23
CA ILE A 71 10.57 -21.03 8.95
C ILE A 71 10.37 -19.52 9.09
N TRP A 72 9.68 -19.08 10.14
CA TRP A 72 9.51 -17.64 10.40
C TRP A 72 10.85 -16.93 10.60
N GLN A 73 11.80 -17.56 11.27
CA GLN A 73 13.14 -17.02 11.47
C GLN A 73 13.89 -16.89 10.14
N GLN A 74 13.82 -17.89 9.26
CA GLN A 74 14.41 -17.81 7.91
C GLN A 74 13.81 -16.66 7.09
N ILE A 75 12.49 -16.48 7.15
CA ILE A 75 11.80 -15.36 6.48
C ILE A 75 12.31 -14.02 7.02
N VAL A 76 12.43 -13.92 8.34
CA VAL A 76 12.93 -12.73 9.03
C VAL A 76 14.39 -12.46 8.68
N ASP A 77 15.24 -13.47 8.62
CA ASP A 77 16.65 -13.33 8.28
C ASP A 77 16.81 -12.84 6.83
N LYS A 78 15.98 -13.34 5.91
CA LYS A 78 15.93 -12.87 4.53
C LYS A 78 15.48 -11.42 4.42
N ILE A 79 14.44 -11.04 5.18
CA ILE A 79 13.99 -9.65 5.28
C ILE A 79 15.09 -8.78 5.90
N ASN A 80 15.73 -9.23 6.97
CA ASN A 80 16.81 -8.52 7.67
C ASN A 80 18.05 -8.30 6.80
N SER A 81 18.29 -9.17 5.82
CA SER A 81 19.37 -8.99 4.85
C SER A 81 19.15 -7.81 3.89
N MET A 82 17.89 -7.38 3.70
CA MET A 82 17.54 -6.23 2.85
C MET A 82 17.08 -5.03 3.68
N ALA A 83 16.57 -5.29 4.88
CA ALA A 83 16.12 -4.28 5.80
C ALA A 83 17.31 -3.57 6.46
N GLU A 84 17.28 -2.25 6.45
CA GLU A 84 18.24 -1.42 7.18
C GLU A 84 18.09 -1.59 8.71
N VAL A 85 16.93 -2.08 9.17
CA VAL A 85 16.61 -2.30 10.59
C VAL A 85 16.26 -3.76 10.83
N ARG A 86 16.85 -4.36 11.87
CA ARG A 86 16.49 -5.72 12.29
C ARG A 86 15.00 -5.81 12.66
N ARG A 87 14.25 -6.55 11.86
CA ARG A 87 12.88 -6.98 12.11
C ARG A 87 12.90 -8.26 12.93
N THR A 88 11.93 -8.41 13.83
CA THR A 88 11.74 -9.62 14.63
C THR A 88 10.60 -10.46 14.05
N VAL A 89 10.61 -11.76 14.33
CA VAL A 89 9.54 -12.71 13.98
C VAL A 89 8.15 -12.17 14.36
N ILE A 90 8.02 -11.57 15.53
CA ILE A 90 6.76 -11.00 16.02
C ILE A 90 6.27 -9.88 15.10
N LYS A 91 7.16 -8.99 14.65
CA LYS A 91 6.81 -7.89 13.73
C LYS A 91 6.44 -8.41 12.35
N CYS A 92 7.17 -9.40 11.83
CA CYS A 92 6.85 -10.04 10.55
C CYS A 92 5.49 -10.76 10.58
N LYS A 93 5.21 -11.54 11.64
CA LYS A 93 3.91 -12.19 11.85
C LYS A 93 2.78 -11.16 11.88
N LYS A 94 2.91 -10.11 12.71
CA LYS A 94 1.90 -9.03 12.77
C LYS A 94 1.68 -8.39 11.40
N ARG A 95 2.75 -8.13 10.66
CA ARG A 95 2.67 -7.51 9.34
C ARG A 95 1.98 -8.41 8.32
N TRP A 96 2.29 -9.70 8.32
CA TRP A 96 1.60 -10.70 7.50
C TRP A 96 0.10 -10.77 7.82
N HIS A 97 -0.27 -10.79 9.11
CA HIS A 97 -1.67 -10.75 9.52
C HIS A 97 -2.39 -9.48 9.04
N ASP A 98 -1.73 -8.32 9.11
CA ASP A 98 -2.28 -7.06 8.58
C ASP A 98 -2.46 -7.08 7.07
N CYS A 99 -1.51 -7.69 6.33
CA CYS A 99 -1.64 -7.89 4.88
C CYS A 99 -2.84 -8.79 4.56
N LYS A 100 -2.96 -9.94 5.23
CA LYS A 100 -4.05 -10.91 5.02
C LYS A 100 -5.45 -10.34 5.34
N ARG A 101 -5.55 -9.40 6.29
CA ARG A 101 -6.83 -8.73 6.63
C ARG A 101 -7.26 -7.66 5.63
N ARG A 102 -6.33 -7.09 4.85
CA ARG A 102 -6.61 -6.00 3.91
C ARG A 102 -7.04 -6.48 2.53
N THR A 103 -6.95 -7.77 2.23
CA THR A 103 -7.27 -8.36 0.92
C THR A 103 -8.75 -8.75 0.81
N LYS A 104 -9.67 -7.88 1.26
CA LYS A 104 -11.13 -8.09 1.17
C LYS A 104 -11.75 -7.21 0.10
#